data_AF-A0A5B7HPK8-F1
#
_entry.id   AF-A0A5B7HPK8-F1
#
_cell.length_a   1.000
_cell.length_b   1.000
_cell.length_c   1.000
_cell.angle_alpha   90.00
_cell.angle_beta   90.00
_cell.angle_gamma   90.00
#
_symmetry.space_group_name_H-M   'P 1'
#
loop_
_entity.id
_entity.type
_entity.pdbx_description
1 polymer ?
#
loop_
_entity_poly.entity_id
_entity_poly.type
_entity_poly.pdbx_seq_one_letter_code
_entity_poly.pdbx_strand_id
1 'polypeptide(L)' 'MVQRARQMRRRTYRAHGRINPFMSSPCHIEVILSEKEQVVAKAQDEPVKKKVSKKKLARQKLMAARE' A
#
# COMPACT_ATOMS: atom_id res chain seq x y z
N MET A 1 3.83 -13.60 2.29
CA MET A 1 5.27 -13.68 2.66
C MET A 1 5.50 -14.95 3.47
N VAL A 2 6.62 -15.66 3.29
CA VAL A 2 6.96 -16.85 4.10
C VAL A 2 8.33 -16.67 4.72
N GLN A 3 8.41 -16.79 6.04
CA GLN A 3 9.64 -16.63 6.81
C GLN A 3 9.98 -17.91 7.57
N ARG A 4 11.27 -18.17 7.79
CA ARG A 4 11.71 -19.31 8.60
C ARG A 4 11.41 -19.07 10.07
N ALA A 5 10.87 -20.07 10.75
CA ALA A 5 10.67 -20.04 12.20
C ALA A 5 11.80 -20.79 12.92
N ARG A 6 11.88 -20.63 14.24
CA ARG A 6 12.86 -21.33 15.08
C ARG A 6 12.63 -22.84 15.03
N GLN A 7 13.69 -23.60 14.79
CA GLN A 7 13.63 -25.07 14.76
C GLN A 7 13.39 -25.66 16.15
N MET A 8 12.46 -26.62 16.24
CA MET A 8 12.31 -27.43 17.45
C MET A 8 13.25 -28.65 17.40
N ARG A 9 13.87 -28.98 18.54
CA ARG A 9 14.88 -30.04 18.64
C ARG A 9 14.28 -31.36 19.14
N ARG A 10 14.54 -32.44 18.41
CA ARG A 10 14.40 -33.82 18.90
C ARG A 10 15.72 -34.56 18.76
N ARG A 11 15.86 -35.67 19.49
CA ARG A 11 17.03 -36.57 19.40
C ARG A 11 16.65 -37.82 18.63
N THR A 12 17.55 -38.29 17.78
CA THR A 12 17.47 -39.61 17.16
C THR A 12 18.62 -40.46 17.67
N TYR A 13 18.27 -41.61 18.23
CA TYR A 13 19.22 -42.60 18.69
C TYR A 13 19.65 -43.46 17.50
N ARG A 14 20.96 -43.63 17.34
CA ARG A 14 21.59 -44.37 16.24
C ARG A 14 22.48 -45.47 16.82
N ALA A 15 22.94 -46.38 15.96
CA ALA A 15 23.87 -47.43 16.36
C ALA A 15 25.13 -46.87 17.05
N HIS A 16 25.73 -47.69 17.91
CA HIS A 16 26.94 -47.36 18.68
C HIS A 16 26.80 -46.13 19.60
N GLY A 17 25.59 -45.86 20.11
CA GLY A 17 25.36 -44.77 21.06
C GLY A 17 25.40 -43.36 20.45
N ARG A 18 25.42 -43.24 19.12
CA ARG A 18 25.39 -41.94 18.44
C ARG A 18 24.04 -41.26 18.66
N ILE A 19 24.07 -39.99 19.06
CA ILE A 19 22.87 -39.15 19.23
C ILE A 19 22.92 -38.03 18.19
N ASN A 20 22.00 -38.07 17.22
CA ASN A 20 21.91 -37.07 16.17
C ASN A 20 20.69 -36.15 16.36
N PRO A 21 20.78 -34.87 15.96
CA PRO A 21 19.63 -33.97 15.97
C PRO A 21 18.62 -34.36 14.88
N PHE A 22 17.35 -34.38 15.24
CA PHE A 22 16.24 -34.41 14.30
C PHE A 22 15.42 -33.14 14.48
N MET A 23 15.61 -32.19 13.58
CA MET A 23 15.03 -30.85 13.69
C MET A 23 13.73 -30.75 12.88
N SER A 24 12.73 -30.09 13.45
CA SER A 24 11.57 -29.64 12.67
C SER A 24 11.92 -28.40 11.85
N SER A 25 11.21 -28.19 10.74
CA SER A 25 11.36 -27.01 9.88
C SER A 25 10.06 -26.19 9.82
N PRO A 26 9.69 -25.49 10.90
CA PRO A 26 8.49 -24.64 10.92
C PRO A 26 8.70 -23.33 10.12
N CYS A 27 7.61 -22.67 9.75
CA CYS A 27 7.61 -21.38 9.07
C CYS A 27 6.49 -20.46 9.58
N HIS A 28 6.67 -19.16 9.37
CA HIS A 28 5.64 -18.13 9.56
C HIS A 28 5.09 -17.73 8.19
N ILE A 29 3.77 -17.75 8.04
CA ILE A 29 3.08 -17.45 6.79
C ILE A 29 2.20 -16.23 7.00
N GLU A 30 2.43 -15.20 6.19
CA GLU A 30 1.64 -13.98 6.16
C GLU A 30 0.92 -13.87 4.82
N VAL A 31 -0.39 -13.66 4.88
CA VAL A 31 -1.26 -13.48 3.71
C VAL A 31 -2.08 -12.22 3.93
N ILE A 32 -2.02 -11.30 2.97
CA ILE A 32 -2.84 -10.09 2.93
C ILE A 32 -3.71 -10.19 1.69
N LEU A 33 -5.03 -10.11 1.87
CA LEU A 33 -6.01 -10.10 0.79
C LEU A 33 -6.65 -8.72 0.76
N SER A 34 -6.79 -8.15 -0.43
CA SER A 34 -7.57 -6.95 -0.67
C SER A 34 -8.48 -7.18 -1.86
N GLU A 35 -9.69 -6.64 -1.81
CA GLU A 35 -10.54 -6.54 -2.99
C GLU A 35 -9.85 -5.66 -4.04
N LYS A 36 -10.20 -5.84 -5.32
CA LYS A 36 -9.69 -4.97 -6.39
C LYS A 36 -10.18 -3.54 -6.14
N GLU A 37 -9.24 -2.60 -5.99
CA GLU A 37 -9.58 -1.20 -5.81
C GLU A 37 -10.33 -0.65 -7.03
N GLN A 38 -11.51 -0.05 -6.80
CA GLN A 38 -12.06 0.93 -7.72
C GLN A 38 -11.38 2.26 -7.42
N VAL A 39 -10.47 2.68 -8.29
CA VAL A 39 -9.78 3.96 -8.17
C VAL A 39 -10.81 5.08 -8.35
N VAL A 40 -11.31 5.62 -7.24
CA VAL A 40 -12.09 6.86 -7.26
C VAL A 40 -11.09 8.01 -7.38
N ALA A 41 -11.18 8.76 -8.48
CA ALA A 41 -10.35 9.95 -8.66
C ALA A 41 -10.56 10.89 -7.46
N LYS A 42 -9.47 11.27 -6.79
CA LYS A 42 -9.52 12.36 -5.81
C LYS A 42 -10.06 13.59 -6.53
N ALA A 43 -11.04 14.26 -5.93
CA ALA A 43 -11.54 15.52 -6.45
C ALA A 43 -10.35 16.48 -6.63
N GLN A 44 -10.17 17.02 -7.84
CA GLN A 44 -9.24 18.13 -8.01
C GLN A 44 -9.82 19.30 -7.22
N ASP A 45 -9.02 19.88 -6.31
CA ASP A 45 -9.37 21.14 -5.68
C ASP A 45 -9.66 22.15 -6.80
N GLU A 46 -10.92 22.56 -6.95
CA GLU A 46 -11.25 23.67 -7.84
C GLU A 46 -10.35 24.84 -7.43
N PRO A 47 -9.57 25.44 -8.34
CA PRO A 47 -8.77 26.60 -8.00
C PRO A 47 -9.73 27.63 -7.43
N VAL A 48 -9.54 28.00 -6.16
CA VAL A 48 -10.37 28.98 -5.47
C VAL A 48 -10.50 30.20 -6.37
N LYS A 49 -11.66 30.34 -7.01
CA LYS A 49 -11.96 31.49 -7.88
C LYS A 49 -11.94 32.71 -6.97
N LYS A 50 -10.81 33.43 -6.97
CA LYS A 50 -10.68 34.70 -6.25
C LYS A 50 -11.87 35.56 -6.65
N LYS A 51 -12.70 35.97 -5.68
CA LYS A 51 -13.89 36.79 -5.94
C LYS A 51 -13.47 38.08 -6.63
N VAL A 52 -13.69 38.15 -7.93
CA VAL A 52 -13.43 39.35 -8.73
C VAL A 52 -14.62 40.29 -8.59
N SER A 53 -14.35 41.59 -8.39
CA SER A 53 -15.41 42.61 -8.40
C SER A 53 -16.19 42.58 -9.72
N LYS A 54 -17.52 42.70 -9.66
CA LYS A 54 -18.43 42.70 -10.83
C LYS A 54 -17.97 43.68 -11.92
N LYS A 55 -17.39 44.82 -11.54
CA LYS A 55 -16.86 45.84 -12.46
C LYS A 55 -15.68 45.33 -13.28
N LYS A 56 -14.77 44.57 -12.65
CA LYS A 56 -13.59 44.00 -13.33
C LYS A 56 -14.00 42.89 -14.31
N LEU A 57 -14.97 42.06 -13.92
CA LEU A 57 -15.53 41.01 -14.79
C LEU A 57 -16.19 41.60 -16.04
N ALA A 58 -17.02 42.64 -15.88
CA ALA A 58 -17.67 43.31 -17.00
C ALA A 58 -16.66 43.92 -17.97
N ARG A 59 -15.57 44.53 -17.45
CA ARG A 59 -14.50 45.10 -18.28
C ARG A 59 -13.73 44.04 -19.05
N GLN A 60 -13.42 42.89 -18.44
CA GLN A 60 -12.77 41.77 -19.14
C GLN A 60 -13.66 41.20 -20.25
N LYS A 61 -14.97 41.03 -20.01
CA LYS A 61 -15.91 40.57 -21.04
C LYS A 61 -16.02 41.55 -22.21
N LEU A 62 -16.08 42.85 -21.93
CA LEU A 62 -16.10 43.91 -22.96
C LEU A 62 -14.83 43.95 -23.80
N MET A 63 -13.68 43.66 -23.19
CA MET A 63 -12.39 43.64 -23.86
C MET A 63 -12.22 42.38 -24.71
N ALA A 64 -12.67 41.22 -24.20
CA ALA A 64 -12.67 39.95 -24.94
C ALA A 64 -13.71 39.88 -26.08
N ALA A 65 -14.81 40.66 -25.99
CA ALA A 65 -15.78 40.78 -27.08
C ALA A 65 -15.37 41.80 -28.16
N ARG A 66 -14.23 42.46 -27.97
CA ARG A 66 -13.64 43.45 -28.90
C ARG A 66 -12.53 42.86 -29.77
N GLU A 67 -12.05 41.67 -29.44
CA GLU A 67 -11.25 40.79 -30.31
C GLU A 67 -12.19 39.89 -31.11
#